data_AF-A0A7X0AHJ0-F1
#
_entry.id   AF-A0A7X0AHJ0-F1
#
_cell.length_a   1.000
_cell.length_b   1.000
_cell.length_c   1.000
_cell.angle_alpha   90.00
_cell.angle_beta   90.00
_cell.angle_gamma   90.00
#
_symmetry.space_group_name_H-M   'P 1'
#
loop_
_entity.id
_entity.type
_entity.pdbx_description
1 polymer ?
#
loop_
_entity_poly.entity_id
_entity_poly.type
_entity_poly.pdbx_seq_one_letter_code
_entity_poly.pdbx_strand_id
1 'polypeptide(L)'
;MTGPANRKVFDYSGRIAARRLHAPQSLCDTSQTMLIHTAALFAIVLYLAAAAALARPLLNGGQPLNRLALGLAGSAMVLHAAILLGAHRGALDLHFFAALSLVAFVVATLTLLVNLSRPVAALGVIVFPLTALLILIDSFVAPPTLPHTMDWQIKLHVTVALIAFSVLSMAAVLAILLAVQERALRHRQFSPWMRALPPLTLTETLLFRLIAAGFLLLTLTLVTGALFVDDLFGQHLAHKTILSIVAWLVFGVLLYGRWRHGWRGQRAVNLTLIGMTVLLLAFFGSKFVLELILHRGIDS
;
A
#
# COMPACT_ATOMS: atom_id res chain seq x y z
N MET A 1 17.86 -8.49 -77.36
CA MET A 1 18.27 -7.46 -76.38
C MET A 1 16.99 -6.69 -76.05
N THR A 2 16.41 -6.69 -74.86
CA THR A 2 16.95 -6.37 -73.53
C THR A 2 15.98 -6.89 -72.44
N GLY A 3 16.52 -7.44 -71.33
CA GLY A 3 15.76 -8.15 -70.29
C GLY A 3 15.10 -7.26 -69.22
N PRO A 4 14.32 -7.87 -68.28
CA PRO A 4 13.66 -7.14 -67.21
C PRO A 4 14.63 -6.85 -66.06
N ALA A 5 15.09 -5.61 -65.96
CA ALA A 5 15.87 -5.12 -64.83
C ALA A 5 14.94 -4.63 -63.71
N ASN A 6 15.05 -5.32 -62.56
CA ASN A 6 15.18 -4.72 -61.24
C ASN A 6 13.98 -3.98 -60.62
N ARG A 7 12.99 -4.74 -60.13
CA ARG A 7 11.93 -4.24 -59.22
C ARG A 7 12.19 -4.50 -57.73
N LYS A 8 13.35 -5.04 -57.33
CA LYS A 8 13.63 -5.43 -55.93
C LYS A 8 14.34 -4.37 -55.09
N VAL A 9 14.91 -3.32 -55.71
CA VAL A 9 15.69 -2.31 -54.98
C VAL A 9 14.82 -1.25 -54.27
N PHE A 10 13.59 -1.01 -54.73
CA PHE A 10 12.72 0.01 -54.13
C PHE A 10 12.03 -0.41 -52.81
N ASP A 11 11.94 -1.71 -52.52
CA ASP A 11 11.29 -2.23 -51.31
C ASP A 11 12.23 -2.36 -50.10
N TYR A 12 13.56 -2.35 -50.33
CA TYR A 12 14.54 -2.35 -49.23
C TYR A 12 14.62 -1.00 -48.52
N SER A 13 14.48 0.11 -49.25
CA SER A 13 14.62 1.46 -48.68
C SER A 13 13.44 1.82 -47.75
N GLY A 14 12.22 1.35 -48.06
CA GLY A 14 11.04 1.55 -47.21
C GLY A 14 11.11 0.79 -45.88
N ARG A 15 11.63 -0.44 -45.88
CA ARG A 15 11.81 -1.23 -44.65
C ARG A 15 12.91 -0.69 -43.73
N ILE A 16 13.99 -0.13 -44.28
CA ILE A 16 15.06 0.50 -43.50
C ILE A 16 14.61 1.84 -42.90
N ALA A 17 13.77 2.61 -43.61
CA ALA A 17 13.19 3.85 -43.11
C ALA A 17 12.15 3.60 -42.00
N ALA A 18 11.27 2.61 -42.15
CA ALA A 18 10.31 2.22 -41.12
C ALA A 18 10.98 1.69 -39.84
N ARG A 19 12.11 0.97 -39.95
CA ARG A 19 12.89 0.49 -38.79
C ARG A 19 13.62 1.63 -38.04
N ARG A 20 13.95 2.75 -38.69
CA ARG A 20 14.58 3.92 -38.03
C ARG A 20 13.60 4.79 -37.24
N LEU A 21 12.30 4.81 -37.61
CA LEU A 21 11.29 5.62 -36.93
C LEU A 21 10.78 4.99 -35.62
N HIS A 22 10.90 3.67 -35.45
CA HIS A 22 10.52 2.97 -34.21
C HIS A 22 11.67 2.74 -33.21
N ALA A 23 12.92 3.00 -33.60
CA ALA A 23 14.10 2.79 -32.75
C ALA A 23 14.27 3.77 -31.55
N PRO A 24 13.90 5.07 -31.63
CA PRO A 24 14.16 5.98 -30.50
C PRO A 24 13.21 5.76 -29.32
N GLN A 25 11.99 5.27 -29.57
CA GLN A 25 11.01 5.01 -28.51
C GLN A 25 11.34 3.75 -27.69
N SER A 26 11.81 2.66 -28.34
CA SER A 26 12.14 1.43 -27.61
C SER A 26 13.38 1.56 -26.73
N LEU A 27 14.38 2.33 -27.16
CA LEU A 27 15.58 2.61 -26.36
C LEU A 27 15.25 3.49 -25.14
N CYS A 28 14.36 4.47 -25.32
CA CYS A 28 13.89 5.31 -24.21
C CYS A 28 13.11 4.47 -23.18
N ASP A 29 12.21 3.59 -23.62
CA ASP A 29 11.45 2.70 -22.72
C ASP A 29 12.33 1.68 -22.00
N THR A 30 13.33 1.12 -22.70
CA THR A 30 14.26 0.15 -22.09
C THR A 30 15.15 0.84 -21.04
N SER A 31 15.60 2.06 -21.30
CA SER A 31 16.36 2.84 -20.31
C SER A 31 15.51 3.21 -19.09
N GLN A 32 14.25 3.58 -19.30
CA GLN A 32 13.33 3.96 -18.22
C GLN A 32 12.96 2.78 -17.32
N THR A 33 12.69 1.61 -17.91
CA THR A 33 12.42 0.38 -17.15
C THR A 33 13.63 -0.10 -16.34
N MET A 34 14.84 -0.04 -16.91
CA MET A 34 16.08 -0.34 -16.18
C MET A 34 16.31 0.62 -15.00
N LEU A 35 16.03 1.91 -15.18
CA LEU A 35 16.11 2.91 -14.10
C LEU A 35 15.10 2.63 -12.98
N ILE A 36 13.87 2.24 -13.32
CA ILE A 36 12.83 1.91 -12.33
C ILE A 36 13.22 0.67 -11.52
N HIS A 37 13.67 -0.41 -12.17
CA HIS A 37 14.08 -1.63 -11.47
C HIS A 37 15.30 -1.41 -10.57
N THR A 38 16.28 -0.63 -11.02
CA THR A 38 17.46 -0.29 -10.20
C THR A 38 17.09 0.58 -9.00
N ALA A 39 16.21 1.57 -9.19
CA ALA A 39 15.66 2.36 -8.09
C ALA A 39 14.87 1.49 -7.10
N ALA A 40 14.10 0.50 -7.59
CA ALA A 40 13.34 -0.43 -6.76
C ALA A 40 14.24 -1.29 -5.88
N LEU A 41 15.31 -1.87 -6.44
CA LEU A 41 16.29 -2.63 -5.65
C LEU A 41 16.93 -1.76 -4.56
N PHE A 42 17.29 -0.52 -4.88
CA PHE A 42 17.87 0.40 -3.91
C PHE A 42 16.86 0.75 -2.79
N ALA A 43 15.61 1.04 -3.14
CA ALA A 43 14.55 1.30 -2.18
C ALA A 43 14.31 0.09 -1.25
N ILE A 44 14.29 -1.13 -1.80
CA ILE A 44 14.14 -2.39 -1.03
C ILE A 44 15.28 -2.53 -0.02
N VAL A 45 16.53 -2.36 -0.45
CA VAL A 45 17.70 -2.45 0.43
C VAL A 45 17.63 -1.41 1.53
N LEU A 46 17.24 -0.17 1.22
CA LEU A 46 17.11 0.90 2.20
C LEU A 46 15.98 0.64 3.21
N TYR A 47 14.82 0.13 2.78
CA TYR A 47 13.72 -0.24 3.68
C TYR A 47 14.13 -1.36 4.63
N LEU A 48 14.81 -2.40 4.13
CA LEU A 48 15.32 -3.49 4.95
C LEU A 48 16.42 -3.02 5.90
N ALA A 49 17.32 -2.14 5.46
CA ALA A 49 18.35 -1.54 6.29
C ALA A 49 17.74 -0.66 7.40
N ALA A 50 16.72 0.14 7.09
CA ALA A 50 15.97 0.92 8.07
C ALA A 50 15.27 0.02 9.10
N ALA A 51 14.62 -1.06 8.65
CA ALA A 51 14.00 -2.05 9.53
C ALA A 51 15.02 -2.70 10.48
N ALA A 52 16.16 -3.16 9.94
CA ALA A 52 17.24 -3.74 10.73
C ALA A 52 17.84 -2.74 11.73
N ALA A 53 18.01 -1.48 11.32
CA ALA A 53 18.52 -0.42 12.18
C ALA A 53 17.55 -0.05 13.31
N LEU A 54 16.23 -0.12 13.08
CA LEU A 54 15.21 0.05 14.11
C LEU A 54 15.05 -1.19 15.01
N ALA A 55 15.33 -2.39 14.49
CA ALA A 55 15.28 -3.64 15.24
C ALA A 55 16.46 -3.79 16.22
N ARG A 56 17.65 -3.26 15.90
CA ARG A 56 18.85 -3.34 16.75
C ARG A 56 18.62 -2.85 18.19
N PRO A 57 18.05 -1.65 18.44
CA PRO A 57 17.71 -1.20 19.79
C PRO A 57 16.71 -2.08 20.53
N LEU A 58 15.74 -2.68 19.83
CA LEU A 58 14.73 -3.58 20.41
C LEU A 58 15.36 -4.89 20.92
N LEU A 59 16.42 -5.38 20.26
CA LEU A 59 17.12 -6.60 20.65
C LEU A 59 18.20 -6.35 21.71
N ASN A 60 18.94 -5.24 21.59
CA ASN A 60 20.14 -4.98 22.39
C ASN A 60 19.94 -3.96 23.54
N GLY A 61 18.73 -3.43 23.73
CA GLY A 61 18.42 -2.50 24.82
C GLY A 61 18.97 -1.07 24.63
N GLY A 62 19.15 -0.63 23.39
CA GLY A 62 19.65 0.71 23.03
C GLY A 62 18.54 1.77 22.92
N GLN A 63 18.91 3.00 22.56
CA GLN A 63 17.91 4.05 22.30
C GLN A 63 17.04 3.67 21.07
N PRO A 64 15.71 3.70 21.19
CA PRO A 64 14.80 3.21 20.15
C PRO A 64 14.83 4.06 18.86
N LEU A 65 15.28 5.32 18.95
CA LEU A 65 15.29 6.25 17.83
C LEU A 65 16.70 6.41 17.25
N ASN A 66 16.95 5.75 16.12
CA ASN A 66 18.18 5.95 15.35
C ASN A 66 17.90 6.96 14.21
N ARG A 67 18.47 8.17 14.30
CA ARG A 67 18.34 9.20 13.25
C ARG A 67 18.79 8.69 11.88
N LEU A 68 19.78 7.79 11.85
CA LEU A 68 20.23 7.14 10.63
C LEU A 68 19.13 6.23 10.06
N ALA A 69 18.40 5.48 10.89
CA ALA A 69 17.31 4.63 10.44
C ALA A 69 16.16 5.45 9.84
N LEU A 70 15.86 6.62 10.42
CA LEU A 70 14.88 7.56 9.86
C LEU A 70 15.35 8.18 8.54
N GLY A 71 16.64 8.51 8.44
CA GLY A 71 17.25 8.98 7.19
C GLY A 71 17.19 7.94 6.08
N LEU A 72 17.51 6.68 6.39
CA LEU A 72 17.38 5.54 5.47
C LEU A 72 15.93 5.35 5.02
N ALA A 73 14.97 5.33 5.96
CA ALA A 73 13.55 5.22 5.63
C ALA A 73 13.06 6.41 4.77
N GLY A 74 13.49 7.63 5.07
CA GLY A 74 13.18 8.82 4.28
C GLY A 74 13.73 8.73 2.85
N SER A 75 14.98 8.28 2.69
CA SER A 75 15.58 8.07 1.37
C SER A 75 14.87 6.97 0.57
N ALA A 76 14.49 5.86 1.21
CA ALA A 76 13.70 4.79 0.59
C ALA A 76 12.34 5.30 0.11
N MET A 77 11.69 6.15 0.91
CA MET A 77 10.40 6.75 0.59
C MET A 77 10.47 7.69 -0.61
N VAL A 78 11.51 8.51 -0.73
CA VAL A 78 11.72 9.37 -1.91
C VAL A 78 11.89 8.53 -3.17
N LEU A 79 12.63 7.43 -3.10
CA LEU A 79 12.79 6.51 -4.22
C LEU A 79 11.49 5.79 -4.56
N HIS A 80 10.72 5.35 -3.57
CA HIS A 80 9.40 4.73 -3.79
C HIS A 80 8.44 5.71 -4.48
N ALA A 81 8.41 6.98 -4.06
CA ALA A 81 7.64 8.01 -4.73
C ALA A 81 8.09 8.23 -6.19
N ALA A 82 9.41 8.23 -6.44
CA ALA A 82 9.96 8.35 -7.79
C ALA A 82 9.60 7.16 -8.69
N ILE A 83 9.57 5.94 -8.13
CA ILE A 83 9.12 4.73 -8.84
C ILE A 83 7.66 4.85 -9.23
N LEU A 84 6.78 5.23 -8.30
CA LEU A 84 5.34 5.41 -8.57
C LEU A 84 5.09 6.49 -9.64
N LEU A 85 5.80 7.64 -9.56
CA LEU A 85 5.66 8.72 -10.55
C LEU A 85 6.25 8.33 -11.92
N GLY A 86 7.39 7.64 -11.92
CA GLY A 86 8.14 7.25 -13.12
C GLY A 86 7.53 6.06 -13.86
N ALA A 87 6.95 5.09 -13.14
CA ALA A 87 6.29 3.93 -13.71
C ALA A 87 5.02 4.31 -14.47
N HIS A 88 4.30 5.33 -14.01
CA HIS A 88 3.03 5.73 -14.62
C HIS A 88 3.12 6.94 -15.57
N ARG A 89 4.33 7.43 -15.91
CA ARG A 89 4.52 8.61 -16.80
C ARG A 89 3.67 9.83 -16.38
N GLY A 90 3.37 9.98 -15.09
CA GLY A 90 2.49 11.03 -14.54
C GLY A 90 0.98 10.77 -14.62
N ALA A 91 0.52 9.66 -15.22
CA ALA A 91 -0.85 9.17 -15.05
C ALA A 91 -0.96 8.38 -13.72
N LEU A 92 -2.17 8.18 -13.20
CA LEU A 92 -2.40 7.27 -12.06
C LEU A 92 -3.06 6.02 -12.61
N ASP A 93 -2.25 5.04 -13.04
CA ASP A 93 -2.77 3.73 -13.43
C ASP A 93 -2.81 2.82 -12.20
N LEU A 94 -3.96 2.87 -11.51
CA LEU A 94 -4.19 2.13 -10.27
C LEU A 94 -4.52 0.66 -10.55
N HIS A 95 -3.64 -0.05 -11.25
CA HIS A 95 -3.70 -1.51 -11.28
C HIS A 95 -3.47 -2.09 -9.88
N PHE A 96 -3.86 -3.34 -9.67
CA PHE A 96 -3.91 -3.95 -8.34
C PHE A 96 -2.57 -3.85 -7.58
N PHE A 97 -1.46 -4.21 -8.24
CA PHE A 97 -0.12 -4.13 -7.65
C PHE A 97 0.33 -2.69 -7.35
N ALA A 98 0.09 -1.73 -8.26
CA ALA A 98 0.39 -0.32 -8.03
C ALA A 98 -0.44 0.26 -6.88
N ALA A 99 -1.71 -0.15 -6.74
CA ALA A 99 -2.55 0.24 -5.63
C ALA A 99 -2.01 -0.30 -4.29
N LEU A 100 -1.50 -1.55 -4.24
CA LEU A 100 -0.84 -2.11 -3.07
C LEU A 100 0.47 -1.41 -2.75
N SER A 101 1.27 -1.11 -3.76
CA SER A 101 2.52 -0.35 -3.66
C SER A 101 2.27 1.06 -3.11
N LEU A 102 1.21 1.73 -3.59
CA LEU A 102 0.78 3.03 -3.11
C LEU A 102 0.27 2.98 -1.65
N VAL A 103 -0.52 1.96 -1.29
CA VAL A 103 -0.92 1.74 0.10
C VAL A 103 0.30 1.54 0.98
N ALA A 104 1.25 0.71 0.55
CA ALA A 104 2.49 0.49 1.30
C ALA A 104 3.29 1.78 1.48
N PHE A 105 3.39 2.60 0.43
CA PHE A 105 3.99 3.92 0.48
C PHE A 105 3.31 4.83 1.53
N VAL A 106 1.97 4.89 1.52
CA VAL A 106 1.22 5.72 2.48
C VAL A 106 1.41 5.20 3.91
N VAL A 107 1.35 3.89 4.15
CA VAL A 107 1.56 3.30 5.47
C VAL A 107 3.00 3.50 5.96
N ALA A 108 4.00 3.37 5.08
CA ALA A 108 5.40 3.67 5.39
C ALA A 108 5.60 5.16 5.73
N THR A 109 4.94 6.05 4.99
CA THR A 109 4.95 7.50 5.24
C THR A 109 4.32 7.83 6.60
N LEU A 110 3.14 7.27 6.89
CA LEU A 110 2.49 7.42 8.20
C LEU A 110 3.39 6.88 9.32
N THR A 111 4.08 5.76 9.10
CA THR A 111 5.02 5.20 10.06
C THR A 111 6.20 6.13 10.32
N LEU A 112 6.75 6.77 9.28
CA LEU A 112 7.80 7.76 9.40
C LEU A 112 7.30 9.00 10.16
N LEU A 113 6.14 9.54 9.80
CA LEU A 113 5.52 10.70 10.46
C LEU A 113 5.24 10.43 11.95
N VAL A 114 4.72 9.24 12.26
CA VAL A 114 4.52 8.81 13.65
C VAL A 114 5.87 8.76 14.36
N ASN A 115 6.90 8.13 13.79
CA ASN A 115 8.23 8.03 14.39
C ASN A 115 8.94 9.38 14.57
N LEU A 116 8.71 10.34 13.68
CA LEU A 116 9.22 11.72 13.81
C LEU A 116 8.57 12.47 14.98
N SER A 117 7.26 12.24 15.20
CA SER A 117 6.51 12.91 16.27
C SER A 117 6.66 12.20 17.62
N ARG A 118 6.61 10.88 17.61
CA ARG A 118 6.64 9.98 18.77
C ARG A 118 7.42 8.71 18.36
N PRO A 119 8.61 8.45 18.92
CA PRO A 119 9.44 7.33 18.48
C PRO A 119 8.75 5.99 18.79
N VAL A 120 8.23 5.34 17.75
CA VAL A 120 7.62 4.01 17.82
C VAL A 120 8.33 3.09 16.82
N ALA A 121 9.54 2.67 17.19
CA ALA A 121 10.42 1.88 16.34
C ALA A 121 9.78 0.56 15.90
N ALA A 122 8.94 -0.05 16.75
CA ALA A 122 8.24 -1.30 16.46
C ALA A 122 7.35 -1.24 15.22
N LEU A 123 6.77 -0.08 14.89
CA LEU A 123 5.99 0.08 13.67
C LEU A 123 6.87 -0.05 12.42
N GLY A 124 8.05 0.59 12.42
CA GLY A 124 8.99 0.51 11.30
C GLY A 124 9.53 -0.90 11.07
N VAL A 125 9.75 -1.66 12.14
CA VAL A 125 10.21 -3.06 12.04
C VAL A 125 9.20 -3.97 11.34
N ILE A 126 7.90 -3.69 11.47
CA ILE A 126 6.84 -4.47 10.82
C ILE A 126 6.51 -3.92 9.42
N VAL A 127 6.37 -2.60 9.30
CA VAL A 127 5.85 -1.95 8.08
C VAL A 127 6.89 -1.89 6.96
N PHE A 128 8.16 -1.59 7.27
CA PHE A 128 9.20 -1.44 6.23
C PHE A 128 9.51 -2.72 5.46
N PRO A 129 9.67 -3.92 6.07
CA PRO A 129 9.88 -5.13 5.28
C PRO A 129 8.66 -5.51 4.44
N LEU A 130 7.45 -5.27 4.94
CA LEU A 130 6.23 -5.45 4.14
C LEU A 130 6.20 -4.49 2.94
N THR A 131 6.62 -3.24 3.13
CA THR A 131 6.72 -2.24 2.06
C THR A 131 7.75 -2.66 1.01
N ALA A 132 8.91 -3.15 1.44
CA ALA A 132 9.94 -3.68 0.55
C ALA A 132 9.42 -4.86 -0.30
N LEU A 133 8.66 -5.77 0.31
CA LEU A 133 8.04 -6.90 -0.39
C LEU A 133 7.03 -6.42 -1.44
N LEU A 134 6.19 -5.44 -1.12
CA LEU A 134 5.17 -4.93 -2.04
C LEU A 134 5.79 -4.17 -3.22
N ILE A 135 6.87 -3.40 -3.01
CA ILE A 135 7.65 -2.79 -4.10
C ILE A 135 8.28 -3.85 -5.00
N LEU A 136 8.82 -4.93 -4.41
CA LEU A 136 9.42 -6.03 -5.16
C LEU A 136 8.38 -6.69 -6.07
N ILE A 137 7.19 -6.98 -5.54
CA ILE A 137 6.11 -7.59 -6.33
C ILE A 137 5.66 -6.64 -7.44
N ASP A 138 5.44 -5.37 -7.13
CA ASP A 138 5.01 -4.35 -8.10
C ASP A 138 6.02 -4.14 -9.22
N SER A 139 7.32 -4.10 -8.89
CA SER A 139 8.37 -3.81 -9.87
C SER A 139 8.77 -5.02 -10.72
N PHE A 140 8.63 -6.25 -10.22
CA PHE A 140 9.17 -7.45 -10.90
C PHE A 140 8.12 -8.49 -11.30
N VAL A 141 6.93 -8.47 -10.70
CA VAL A 141 5.88 -9.48 -10.93
C VAL A 141 4.67 -8.89 -11.64
N ALA A 142 4.40 -7.60 -11.49
CA ALA A 142 3.22 -6.98 -12.07
C ALA A 142 3.25 -7.03 -13.63
N PRO A 143 2.18 -7.50 -14.28
CA PRO A 143 2.07 -7.45 -15.74
C PRO A 143 2.01 -5.99 -16.23
N PRO A 144 2.61 -5.67 -17.39
CA PRO A 144 2.42 -4.37 -18.03
C PRO A 144 0.92 -4.19 -18.32
N THR A 145 0.30 -3.17 -17.72
CA THR A 145 -1.11 -2.85 -17.98
C THR A 145 -1.19 -1.58 -18.82
N LEU A 146 -2.14 -1.56 -19.76
CA LEU A 146 -2.43 -0.37 -20.56
C LEU A 146 -3.13 0.68 -19.66
N PRO A 147 -2.74 1.96 -19.73
CA PRO A 147 -3.40 3.02 -19.01
C PRO A 147 -4.89 3.03 -19.34
N HIS A 148 -5.74 2.78 -18.34
CA HIS A 148 -7.17 2.89 -18.53
C HIS A 148 -7.57 4.33 -18.24
N THR A 149 -8.24 4.97 -19.19
CA THR A 149 -8.75 6.32 -19.01
C THR A 149 -9.86 6.30 -17.96
N MET A 150 -9.49 6.48 -16.70
CA MET A 150 -10.46 6.67 -15.62
C MET A 150 -10.83 8.15 -15.51
N ASP A 151 -12.14 8.37 -15.39
CA ASP A 151 -12.72 9.65 -15.02
C ASP A 151 -12.19 10.14 -13.67
N TRP A 152 -12.10 11.46 -13.53
CA TRP A 152 -11.50 12.08 -12.35
C TRP A 152 -12.28 11.78 -11.06
N GLN A 153 -13.61 11.57 -11.16
CA GLN A 153 -14.47 11.21 -10.03
C GLN A 153 -14.08 9.85 -9.44
N ILE A 154 -13.87 8.86 -10.31
CA ILE A 154 -13.45 7.50 -9.90
C ILE A 154 -12.02 7.55 -9.34
N LYS A 155 -11.11 8.31 -9.96
CA LYS A 155 -9.76 8.51 -9.42
C LYS A 155 -9.79 9.11 -8.00
N LEU A 156 -10.64 10.11 -7.75
CA LEU A 156 -10.80 10.66 -6.40
C LEU A 156 -11.41 9.66 -5.42
N HIS A 157 -12.47 8.96 -5.81
CA HIS A 157 -13.06 7.93 -4.95
C HIS A 157 -12.03 6.86 -4.55
N VAL A 158 -11.28 6.32 -5.51
CA VAL A 158 -10.28 5.28 -5.26
C VAL A 158 -9.11 5.81 -4.43
N THR A 159 -8.63 7.01 -4.68
CA THR A 159 -7.53 7.59 -3.87
C THR A 159 -7.96 7.82 -2.42
N VAL A 160 -9.16 8.36 -2.18
CA VAL A 160 -9.71 8.48 -0.83
C VAL A 160 -9.87 7.11 -0.16
N ALA A 161 -10.36 6.11 -0.89
CA ALA A 161 -10.49 4.74 -0.41
C ALA A 161 -9.14 4.12 0.01
N LEU A 162 -8.09 4.31 -0.81
CA LEU A 162 -6.75 3.81 -0.54
C LEU A 162 -6.12 4.49 0.68
N ILE A 163 -6.32 5.81 0.84
CA ILE A 163 -5.85 6.52 2.03
C ILE A 163 -6.60 6.04 3.28
N ALA A 164 -7.93 5.87 3.21
CA ALA A 164 -8.74 5.32 4.29
C ALA A 164 -8.23 3.93 4.73
N PHE A 165 -8.04 3.04 3.75
CA PHE A 165 -7.52 1.69 3.98
C PHE A 165 -6.13 1.73 4.61
N SER A 166 -5.23 2.58 4.11
CA SER A 166 -3.87 2.73 4.65
C SER A 166 -3.88 3.18 6.11
N VAL A 167 -4.67 4.20 6.45
CA VAL A 167 -4.80 4.70 7.82
C VAL A 167 -5.38 3.63 8.76
N LEU A 168 -6.41 2.90 8.34
CA LEU A 168 -7.03 1.84 9.14
C LEU A 168 -6.12 0.60 9.27
N SER A 169 -5.33 0.27 8.24
CA SER A 169 -4.33 -0.79 8.31
C SER A 169 -3.23 -0.47 9.34
N MET A 170 -2.79 0.79 9.40
CA MET A 170 -1.84 1.26 10.41
C MET A 170 -2.45 1.19 11.82
N ALA A 171 -3.74 1.49 11.97
CA ALA A 171 -4.46 1.28 13.22
C ALA A 171 -4.49 -0.21 13.60
N ALA A 172 -4.70 -1.12 12.65
CA ALA A 172 -4.65 -2.56 12.91
C ALA A 172 -3.26 -3.04 13.38
N VAL A 173 -2.18 -2.54 12.77
CA VAL A 173 -0.81 -2.83 13.24
C VAL A 173 -0.61 -2.34 14.68
N LEU A 174 -1.09 -1.14 15.02
CA LEU A 174 -1.05 -0.63 16.40
C LEU A 174 -1.92 -1.45 17.36
N ALA A 175 -3.07 -1.95 16.92
CA ALA A 175 -3.91 -2.83 17.71
C ALA A 175 -3.21 -4.17 18.02
N ILE A 176 -2.51 -4.75 17.04
CA ILE A 176 -1.68 -5.96 17.26
C ILE A 176 -0.57 -5.65 18.25
N LEU A 177 0.13 -4.52 18.08
CA LEU A 177 1.18 -4.11 19.01
C LEU A 177 0.64 -3.94 20.44
N LEU A 178 -0.53 -3.31 20.60
CA LEU A 178 -1.20 -3.15 21.88
C LEU A 178 -1.58 -4.51 22.50
N ALA A 179 -2.10 -5.45 21.69
CA ALA A 179 -2.43 -6.79 22.15
C ALA A 179 -1.19 -7.57 22.66
N VAL A 180 -0.08 -7.45 21.93
CA VAL A 180 1.20 -8.05 22.32
C VAL A 180 1.72 -7.43 23.62
N GLN A 181 1.63 -6.10 23.77
CA GLN A 181 1.99 -5.39 25.01
C GLN A 181 1.13 -5.85 26.20
N GLU A 182 -0.19 -5.91 26.05
CA GLU A 182 -1.12 -6.35 27.11
C GLU A 182 -0.87 -7.80 27.53
N ARG A 183 -0.63 -8.68 26.56
CA ARG A 183 -0.33 -10.10 26.83
C ARG A 183 0.99 -10.25 27.59
N ALA A 184 2.03 -9.52 27.20
CA ALA A 184 3.33 -9.57 27.88
C ALA A 184 3.25 -9.09 29.33
N LEU A 185 2.47 -8.04 29.60
CA LEU A 185 2.22 -7.55 30.97
C LEU A 185 1.44 -8.56 31.81
N ARG A 186 0.41 -9.20 31.25
CA ARG A 186 -0.40 -10.20 31.96
C ARG A 186 0.40 -11.42 32.38
N HIS A 187 1.33 -11.87 31.54
CA HIS A 187 2.20 -13.01 31.82
C HIS A 187 3.51 -12.65 32.54
N ARG A 188 3.67 -11.39 33.01
CA ARG A 188 4.88 -10.88 33.69
C ARG A 188 6.19 -11.12 32.93
N GLN A 189 6.14 -11.17 31.59
CA GLN A 189 7.32 -11.41 30.77
C GLN A 189 8.02 -10.09 30.46
N PHE A 190 8.95 -9.68 31.32
CA PHE A 190 9.78 -8.50 31.13
C PHE A 190 10.97 -8.79 30.21
N SER A 191 10.67 -9.10 28.95
CA SER A 191 11.71 -9.29 27.95
C SER A 191 12.35 -7.94 27.55
N PRO A 192 13.65 -7.89 27.20
CA PRO A 192 14.36 -6.64 26.89
C PRO A 192 13.70 -5.76 25.82
N TRP A 193 13.04 -6.36 24.82
CA TRP A 193 12.33 -5.64 23.76
C TRP A 193 11.14 -4.81 24.28
N MET A 194 10.52 -5.19 25.41
CA MET A 194 9.39 -4.48 25.98
C MET A 194 9.78 -3.11 26.55
N ARG A 195 11.06 -2.92 26.93
CA ARG A 195 11.61 -1.61 27.36
C ARG A 195 11.81 -0.63 26.21
N ALA A 196 11.94 -1.14 24.98
CA ALA A 196 12.11 -0.34 23.76
C ALA A 196 10.77 -0.01 23.08
N LEU A 197 9.65 -0.55 23.57
CA LEU A 197 8.32 -0.23 23.09
C LEU A 197 7.78 1.08 23.71
N PRO A 198 6.95 1.84 23.00
CA PRO A 198 6.32 3.03 23.57
C PRO A 198 5.37 2.66 24.73
N PRO A 199 5.09 3.60 25.65
CA PRO A 199 4.15 3.38 26.74
C PRO A 199 2.75 3.04 26.20
N LEU A 200 2.05 2.09 26.84
CA LEU A 200 0.73 1.59 26.40
C LEU A 200 -0.28 2.72 26.15
N THR A 201 -0.25 3.77 26.98
CA THR A 201 -1.14 4.92 26.85
C THR A 201 -0.93 5.69 25.54
N LEU A 202 0.31 5.73 25.03
CA LEU A 202 0.64 6.36 23.76
C LEU A 202 0.15 5.49 22.60
N THR A 203 0.40 4.19 22.63
CA THR A 203 -0.09 3.24 21.61
C THR A 203 -1.62 3.27 21.51
N GLU A 204 -2.34 3.27 22.64
CA GLU A 204 -3.80 3.42 22.66
C GLU A 204 -4.26 4.77 22.08
N THR A 205 -3.59 5.87 22.44
CA THR A 205 -3.97 7.21 21.96
C THR A 205 -3.78 7.31 20.44
N LEU A 206 -2.68 6.80 19.91
CA LEU A 206 -2.42 6.75 18.47
C LEU A 206 -3.42 5.85 17.75
N LEU A 207 -3.69 4.66 18.30
CA LEU A 207 -4.67 3.71 17.77
C LEU A 207 -6.02 4.40 17.52
N PHE A 208 -6.57 5.05 18.53
CA PHE A 208 -7.87 5.70 18.37
C PHE A 208 -7.84 6.95 17.51
N ARG A 209 -6.73 7.70 17.46
CA ARG A 209 -6.59 8.83 16.53
C ARG A 209 -6.64 8.35 15.08
N LEU A 210 -5.95 7.24 14.77
CA LEU A 210 -5.99 6.64 13.44
C LEU A 210 -7.34 6.02 13.13
N ILE A 211 -8.01 5.35 14.08
CA ILE A 211 -9.37 4.85 13.88
C ILE A 211 -10.33 6.00 13.57
N ALA A 212 -10.25 7.13 14.29
CA ALA A 212 -11.09 8.29 14.03
C ALA A 212 -10.81 8.90 12.64
N ALA A 213 -9.54 9.12 12.30
CA ALA A 213 -9.16 9.63 10.98
C ALA A 213 -9.58 8.67 9.85
N GLY A 214 -9.33 7.38 10.03
CA GLY A 214 -9.70 6.33 9.08
C GLY A 214 -11.21 6.19 8.92
N PHE A 215 -11.99 6.33 10.00
CA PHE A 215 -13.45 6.31 9.95
C PHE A 215 -14.02 7.51 9.17
N LEU A 216 -13.46 8.71 9.36
CA LEU A 216 -13.84 9.89 8.57
C LEU A 216 -13.54 9.68 7.08
N LEU A 217 -12.35 9.18 6.77
CA LEU A 217 -11.96 8.87 5.38
C LEU A 217 -12.81 7.75 4.77
N LEU A 218 -13.16 6.73 5.56
CA LEU A 218 -14.04 5.64 5.12
C LEU A 218 -15.46 6.14 4.87
N THR A 219 -15.96 7.06 5.69
CA THR A 219 -17.24 7.74 5.46
C THR A 219 -17.21 8.53 4.17
N LEU A 220 -16.14 9.31 3.93
CA LEU A 220 -15.96 10.03 2.67
C LEU A 220 -15.88 9.08 1.47
N THR A 221 -15.24 7.92 1.65
CA THR A 221 -15.19 6.86 0.62
C THR A 221 -16.59 6.35 0.30
N LEU A 222 -17.41 6.04 1.31
CA LEU A 222 -18.79 5.59 1.09
C LEU A 222 -19.65 6.66 0.41
N VAL A 223 -19.54 7.92 0.83
CA VAL A 223 -20.29 9.04 0.25
C VAL A 223 -19.86 9.27 -1.20
N THR A 224 -18.56 9.33 -1.49
CA THR A 224 -18.06 9.49 -2.86
C THR A 224 -18.40 8.28 -3.73
N GLY A 225 -18.42 7.07 -3.16
CA GLY A 225 -18.89 5.86 -3.83
C GLY A 225 -20.34 6.00 -4.23
N ALA A 226 -21.21 6.38 -3.29
CA ALA A 226 -22.63 6.62 -3.50
C ALA A 226 -22.95 7.67 -4.57
N LEU A 227 -22.09 8.69 -4.72
CA LEU A 227 -22.30 9.81 -5.64
C LEU A 227 -21.70 9.60 -7.03
N PHE A 228 -20.59 8.84 -7.14
CA PHE A 228 -19.78 8.80 -8.35
C PHE A 228 -19.71 7.43 -9.03
N VAL A 229 -20.13 6.36 -8.35
CA VAL A 229 -20.13 5.01 -8.93
C VAL A 229 -21.55 4.69 -9.40
N ASP A 230 -21.73 4.60 -10.71
CA ASP A 230 -22.96 4.09 -11.29
C ASP A 230 -23.10 2.59 -11.01
N ASP A 231 -24.30 2.13 -10.66
CA ASP A 231 -24.62 0.72 -10.35
C ASP A 231 -23.85 0.08 -9.17
N LEU A 232 -23.79 0.76 -8.02
CA LEU A 232 -23.20 0.27 -6.76
C LEU A 232 -23.78 -1.06 -6.24
N PHE A 233 -24.99 -1.40 -6.68
CA PHE A 233 -25.72 -2.61 -6.31
C PHE A 233 -25.76 -3.65 -7.43
N GLY A 234 -25.07 -3.42 -8.55
CA GLY A 234 -24.80 -4.46 -9.53
C GLY A 234 -24.15 -5.67 -8.85
N GLN A 235 -24.51 -6.89 -9.25
CA GLN A 235 -24.15 -8.14 -8.56
C GLN A 235 -22.65 -8.27 -8.18
N HIS A 236 -21.75 -7.70 -9.00
CA HIS A 236 -20.31 -7.73 -8.76
C HIS A 236 -19.79 -6.68 -7.76
N LEU A 237 -20.49 -5.55 -7.61
CA LEU A 237 -20.10 -4.44 -6.73
C LEU A 237 -20.84 -4.47 -5.38
N ALA A 238 -22.05 -5.04 -5.35
CA ALA A 238 -22.90 -5.07 -4.16
C ALA A 238 -22.19 -5.69 -2.93
N HIS A 239 -21.50 -6.81 -3.14
CA HIS A 239 -20.76 -7.50 -2.07
C HIS A 239 -19.65 -6.62 -1.49
N LYS A 240 -18.93 -5.87 -2.33
CA LYS A 240 -17.86 -4.95 -1.90
C LYS A 240 -18.42 -3.77 -1.11
N THR A 241 -19.52 -3.20 -1.59
CA THR A 241 -20.21 -2.08 -0.92
C THR A 241 -20.74 -2.51 0.45
N ILE A 242 -21.45 -3.64 0.54
CA ILE A 242 -21.99 -4.17 1.79
C ILE A 242 -20.87 -4.43 2.80
N LEU A 243 -19.78 -5.09 2.40
CA LEU A 243 -18.64 -5.34 3.29
C LEU A 243 -18.02 -4.03 3.80
N SER A 244 -17.90 -3.00 2.95
CA SER A 244 -17.39 -1.70 3.39
C SER A 244 -18.33 -0.99 4.39
N ILE A 245 -19.65 -1.12 4.22
CA ILE A 245 -20.64 -0.61 5.17
C ILE A 245 -20.55 -1.36 6.50
N VAL A 246 -20.38 -2.69 6.47
CA VAL A 246 -20.18 -3.50 7.69
C VAL A 246 -18.90 -3.07 8.41
N ALA A 247 -17.79 -2.88 7.69
CA ALA A 247 -16.55 -2.37 8.28
C ALA A 247 -16.75 -0.98 8.90
N TRP A 248 -17.46 -0.08 8.20
CA TRP A 248 -17.82 1.23 8.70
C TRP A 248 -18.64 1.16 10.00
N LEU A 249 -19.64 0.29 10.07
CA LEU A 249 -20.42 0.05 11.29
C LEU A 249 -19.54 -0.46 12.43
N VAL A 250 -18.64 -1.40 12.18
CA VAL A 250 -17.73 -1.93 13.22
C VAL A 250 -16.84 -0.83 13.79
N PHE A 251 -16.22 0.00 12.93
CA PHE A 251 -15.41 1.12 13.39
C PHE A 251 -16.25 2.21 14.08
N GLY A 252 -17.47 2.46 13.61
CA GLY A 252 -18.43 3.37 14.25
C GLY A 252 -18.82 2.91 15.65
N VAL A 253 -19.17 1.62 15.81
CA VAL A 253 -19.46 0.99 17.10
C VAL A 253 -18.26 1.06 18.03
N LEU A 254 -17.05 0.85 17.52
CA LEU A 254 -15.82 0.98 18.31
C LEU A 254 -15.62 2.42 18.84
N LEU A 255 -15.78 3.43 17.97
CA LEU A 255 -15.65 4.84 18.37
C LEU A 255 -16.76 5.25 19.36
N TYR A 256 -18.01 4.85 19.10
CA TYR A 256 -19.14 5.09 19.98
C TYR A 256 -18.96 4.40 21.33
N GLY A 257 -18.53 3.13 21.34
CA GLY A 257 -18.23 2.36 22.54
C GLY A 257 -17.11 2.97 23.36
N ARG A 258 -16.10 3.57 22.72
CA ARG A 258 -15.08 4.36 23.43
C ARG A 258 -15.68 5.59 24.09
N TRP A 259 -16.46 6.38 23.36
CA TRP A 259 -17.04 7.62 23.88
C TRP A 259 -18.04 7.39 25.02
N ARG A 260 -18.93 6.40 24.86
CA ARG A 260 -20.01 6.14 25.81
C ARG A 260 -19.62 5.22 26.97
N HIS A 261 -18.84 4.18 26.70
CA HIS A 261 -18.54 3.12 27.67
C HIS A 261 -17.07 3.04 28.05
N GLY A 262 -16.22 3.92 27.50
CA GLY A 262 -14.78 3.92 27.78
C GLY A 262 -14.08 2.63 27.34
N TRP A 263 -14.53 1.97 26.27
CA TRP A 263 -13.89 0.75 25.77
C TRP A 263 -12.40 0.99 25.46
N ARG A 264 -11.53 0.17 26.04
CA ARG A 264 -10.07 0.22 25.94
C ARG A 264 -9.47 -1.19 25.88
N GLY A 265 -8.18 -1.27 25.59
CA GLY A 265 -7.44 -2.52 25.53
C GLY A 265 -8.01 -3.58 24.58
N GLN A 266 -8.09 -4.82 25.04
CA GLN A 266 -8.52 -5.98 24.25
C GLN A 266 -9.82 -5.81 23.46
N ARG A 267 -10.83 -5.09 23.99
CA ARG A 267 -12.08 -4.84 23.24
C ARG A 267 -11.82 -3.96 22.01
N ALA A 268 -11.01 -2.92 22.19
CA ALA A 268 -10.64 -2.02 21.10
C ALA A 268 -9.78 -2.74 20.06
N VAL A 269 -8.85 -3.58 20.51
CA VAL A 269 -8.05 -4.45 19.64
C VAL A 269 -8.95 -5.35 18.80
N ASN A 270 -9.84 -6.13 19.43
CA ASN A 270 -10.65 -7.11 18.72
C ASN A 270 -11.55 -6.45 17.68
N LEU A 271 -12.22 -5.36 18.02
CA LEU A 271 -13.08 -4.64 17.06
C LEU A 271 -12.27 -4.01 15.92
N THR A 272 -11.07 -3.49 16.20
CA THR A 272 -10.18 -2.96 15.14
C THR A 272 -9.79 -4.07 14.16
N LEU A 273 -9.43 -5.26 14.67
CA LEU A 273 -9.03 -6.40 13.84
C LEU A 273 -10.20 -7.02 13.07
N ILE A 274 -11.39 -7.06 13.67
CA ILE A 274 -12.62 -7.47 12.98
C ILE A 274 -12.93 -6.50 11.85
N GLY A 275 -12.95 -5.19 12.14
CA GLY A 275 -13.21 -4.15 11.14
C GLY A 275 -12.19 -4.18 10.00
N MET A 276 -10.90 -4.36 10.33
CA MET A 276 -9.84 -4.49 9.32
C MET A 276 -10.00 -5.76 8.47
N THR A 277 -10.34 -6.90 9.07
CA THR A 277 -10.59 -8.15 8.31
C THR A 277 -11.76 -7.99 7.35
N VAL A 278 -12.86 -7.39 7.78
CA VAL A 278 -14.01 -7.11 6.91
C VAL A 278 -13.62 -6.14 5.80
N LEU A 279 -12.83 -5.10 6.11
CA LEU A 279 -12.37 -4.14 5.11
C LEU A 279 -11.39 -4.76 4.09
N LEU A 280 -10.52 -5.69 4.52
CA LEU A 280 -9.68 -6.49 3.64
C LEU A 280 -10.53 -7.32 2.68
N LEU A 281 -11.58 -7.97 3.19
CA LEU A 281 -12.53 -8.70 2.34
C LEU A 281 -13.26 -7.76 1.38
N ALA A 282 -13.60 -6.54 1.79
CA ALA A 282 -14.18 -5.55 0.86
C ALA A 282 -13.17 -5.15 -0.24
N PHE A 283 -11.90 -4.96 0.11
CA PHE A 283 -10.87 -4.52 -0.85
C PHE A 283 -10.47 -5.63 -1.83
N PHE A 284 -10.24 -6.86 -1.33
CA PHE A 284 -9.72 -8.00 -2.09
C PHE A 284 -10.78 -9.00 -2.56
N GLY A 285 -11.97 -9.01 -1.93
CA GLY A 285 -12.92 -10.13 -2.00
C GLY A 285 -13.46 -10.46 -3.39
N SER A 286 -13.68 -9.47 -4.27
CA SER A 286 -14.18 -9.75 -5.61
C SER A 286 -13.09 -10.20 -6.58
N LYS A 287 -11.87 -9.65 -6.50
CA LYS A 287 -10.76 -10.07 -7.37
C LYS A 287 -10.19 -11.43 -6.96
N PHE A 288 -10.01 -11.68 -5.67
CA PHE A 288 -9.46 -12.94 -5.17
C PHE A 288 -10.40 -14.14 -5.39
N VAL A 289 -11.72 -13.97 -5.23
CA VAL A 289 -12.70 -15.03 -5.52
C VAL A 289 -12.76 -15.31 -7.02
N LEU A 290 -12.77 -14.29 -7.88
CA LEU A 290 -12.79 -14.50 -9.33
C LEU A 290 -11.48 -15.10 -9.88
N GLU A 291 -10.33 -14.82 -9.25
CA GLU A 291 -9.02 -15.25 -9.76
C GLU A 291 -8.53 -16.57 -9.10
N LEU A 292 -8.95 -16.88 -7.88
CA LEU A 292 -8.55 -18.10 -7.15
C LEU A 292 -9.60 -19.22 -7.19
N ILE A 293 -10.90 -18.89 -7.23
CA ILE A 293 -11.99 -19.89 -7.22
C ILE A 293 -12.47 -20.20 -8.64
N LEU A 294 -12.54 -19.19 -9.52
CA LEU A 294 -12.72 -19.41 -10.95
C LEU A 294 -11.34 -19.43 -11.60
N HIS A 295 -10.85 -20.60 -12.01
CA HIS A 295 -9.75 -20.71 -12.99
C HIS A 295 -10.20 -20.14 -14.35
N ARG A 296 -10.64 -18.88 -14.43
CA ARG A 296 -10.89 -18.21 -15.70
C ARG A 296 -9.54 -17.69 -16.18
N GLY A 297 -8.77 -18.65 -16.69
CA GLY A 297 -7.63 -18.39 -17.55
C GLY A 297 -8.03 -17.36 -18.61
N ILE A 298 -7.06 -16.51 -18.88
CA ILE A 298 -6.96 -15.72 -20.08
C ILE A 298 -7.17 -16.68 -21.26
N ASP A 299 -8.38 -16.73 -21.80
CA ASP A 299 -8.71 -17.39 -23.07
C ASP A 299 -10.07 -16.84 -23.57
N SER A 300 -10.08 -15.58 -24.02
CA SER A 300 -10.78 -15.06 -25.22
C SER A 300 -10.63 -13.55 -25.35
#